data_AF-A0A959ZJD0-F1
#
_entry.id   AF-A0A959ZJD0-F1
#
_cell.length_a   1.000
_cell.length_b   1.000
_cell.length_c   1.000
_cell.angle_alpha   90.00
_cell.angle_beta   90.00
_cell.angle_gamma   90.00
#
_symmetry.space_group_name_H-M   'P 1'
#
loop_
_entity.id
_entity.type
_entity.pdbx_description
1 polymer ?
#
loop_
_entity_poly.entity_id
_entity_poly.type
_entity_poly.pdbx_seq_one_letter_code
_entity_poly.pdbx_strand_id
1 'polypeptide(L)'
;MRDGRGRSPSPKRLGQALEDFRGEISPATPLAAVQTVWDEVVGERIAQVTDVVDEREGVVTVECVGAAWAQELEMMAPRIAARLRERLGSEGPAEIRFRTARD
;
A
#
# COMPACT_ATOMS: atom_id res chain seq x y z
N MET A 1 -51.91 24.24 -18.20
CA MET A 1 -50.47 24.27 -18.50
C MET A 1 -49.79 23.33 -17.51
N ARG A 2 -48.95 22.38 -17.97
CA ARG A 2 -48.50 21.22 -17.19
C ARG A 2 -47.30 21.58 -16.29
N ASP A 3 -47.41 21.40 -14.98
CA ASP A 3 -46.25 21.37 -14.07
C ASP A 3 -45.62 19.99 -14.09
N GLY A 4 -44.47 19.89 -14.75
CA GLY A 4 -43.61 18.71 -14.76
C GLY A 4 -42.89 18.56 -13.43
N ARG A 5 -43.35 17.63 -12.59
CA ARG A 5 -42.61 17.16 -11.42
C ARG A 5 -41.28 16.53 -11.88
N GLY A 6 -40.19 17.28 -11.72
CA GLY A 6 -38.83 16.78 -11.86
C GLY A 6 -38.58 15.66 -10.84
N ARG A 7 -38.33 14.46 -11.35
CA ARG A 7 -38.04 13.25 -10.59
C ARG A 7 -36.68 13.43 -9.89
N SER A 8 -36.67 13.55 -8.56
CA SER A 8 -35.41 13.49 -7.81
C SER A 8 -34.73 12.14 -8.07
N PRO A 9 -33.40 12.10 -8.32
CA PRO A 9 -32.70 10.83 -8.47
C PRO A 9 -32.82 10.03 -7.19
N SER A 10 -33.16 8.75 -7.31
CA SER A 10 -33.20 7.82 -6.18
C SER A 10 -31.82 7.76 -5.51
N PRO A 11 -31.73 7.83 -4.17
CA PRO A 11 -30.46 7.70 -3.47
C PRO A 11 -29.84 6.34 -3.80
N LYS A 12 -28.58 6.36 -4.24
CA LYS A 12 -27.81 5.15 -4.49
C LYS A 12 -27.71 4.34 -3.18
N ARG A 13 -27.84 3.02 -3.26
CA ARG A 13 -27.67 2.13 -2.10
C ARG A 13 -26.22 2.24 -1.63
N LEU A 14 -26.02 2.41 -0.32
CA LEU A 14 -24.71 2.59 0.29
C LEU A 14 -23.68 1.54 -0.17
N GLY A 15 -24.08 0.28 -0.34
CA GLY A 15 -23.20 -0.77 -0.85
C GLY A 15 -22.66 -0.51 -2.26
N GLN A 16 -23.47 0.08 -3.14
CA GLN A 16 -23.05 0.40 -4.51
C GLN A 16 -22.19 1.67 -4.56
N ALA A 17 -22.41 2.60 -3.63
CA ALA A 17 -21.51 3.74 -3.46
C ALA A 17 -20.14 3.34 -2.88
N LEU A 18 -20.08 2.32 -2.01
CA LEU A 18 -18.82 1.75 -1.50
C LEU A 18 -18.08 0.96 -2.59
N GLU A 19 -18.78 0.21 -3.44
CA GLU A 19 -18.17 -0.49 -4.58
C GLU A 19 -17.64 0.48 -5.64
N ASP A 20 -18.41 1.51 -6.01
CA ASP A 20 -17.99 2.59 -6.91
C ASP A 20 -16.73 3.30 -6.34
N PHE A 21 -16.70 3.58 -5.04
CA PHE A 21 -15.56 4.23 -4.36
C PHE A 21 -14.32 3.34 -4.31
N ARG A 22 -14.49 2.03 -4.12
CA ARG A 22 -13.37 1.06 -4.11
C ARG A 22 -12.73 0.92 -5.50
N GLY A 23 -13.50 1.13 -6.57
CA GLY A 23 -12.99 1.13 -7.95
C GLY A 23 -12.23 2.41 -8.34
N GLU A 24 -12.39 3.52 -7.60
CA GLU A 24 -11.84 4.83 -7.97
C GLU A 24 -10.52 5.20 -7.27
N ILE A 25 -10.08 4.47 -6.25
CA ILE A 25 -8.86 4.82 -5.49
C ILE A 25 -7.74 3.85 -5.83
N SER A 26 -7.09 4.09 -6.96
CA SER A 26 -5.71 3.64 -7.14
C SER A 26 -4.83 4.39 -6.13
N PRO A 27 -3.81 3.75 -5.53
CA PRO A 27 -2.87 4.46 -4.67
C PRO A 27 -2.31 5.68 -5.39
N ALA A 28 -2.31 6.83 -4.72
CA ALA A 28 -1.92 8.11 -5.34
C ALA A 28 -0.41 8.22 -5.57
N THR A 29 0.39 7.33 -4.95
CA THR A 29 1.86 7.32 -5.01
C THR A 29 2.41 5.89 -4.92
N PRO A 30 3.65 5.63 -5.40
CA PRO A 30 4.32 4.34 -5.21
C PRO A 30 4.45 3.96 -3.73
N LEU A 31 4.72 4.92 -2.85
CA LEU A 31 4.70 4.70 -1.39
C LEU A 31 3.36 4.12 -0.91
N ALA A 32 2.25 4.75 -1.30
CA ALA A 32 0.93 4.29 -0.91
C ALA A 32 0.60 2.91 -1.51
N ALA A 33 1.09 2.63 -2.73
CA ALA A 33 0.91 1.33 -3.37
C ALA A 33 1.64 0.23 -2.58
N VAL A 34 2.88 0.47 -2.17
CA VAL A 34 3.65 -0.47 -1.35
C VAL A 34 3.01 -0.65 0.02
N GLN A 35 2.63 0.44 0.71
CA GLN A 35 1.94 0.38 2.00
C GLN A 35 0.66 -0.44 1.94
N THR A 36 -0.11 -0.33 0.86
CA THR A 36 -1.39 -1.05 0.68
C THR A 36 -1.22 -2.56 0.63
N VAL A 37 -0.11 -3.06 0.08
CA VAL A 37 0.11 -4.50 -0.15
C VAL A 37 1.18 -5.11 0.75
N TRP A 38 1.84 -4.30 1.59
CA TRP A 38 3.01 -4.70 2.38
C TRP A 38 2.72 -5.95 3.22
N ASP A 39 1.68 -5.91 4.05
CA ASP A 39 1.31 -6.97 4.98
C ASP A 39 1.03 -8.30 4.26
N GLU A 40 0.38 -8.24 3.09
CA GLU A 40 0.12 -9.43 2.26
C GLU A 40 1.41 -10.03 1.69
N VAL A 41 2.40 -9.19 1.38
CA VAL A 41 3.66 -9.62 0.76
C VAL A 41 4.65 -10.19 1.78
N VAL A 42 4.74 -9.57 2.95
CA VAL A 42 5.72 -9.96 3.98
C VAL A 42 5.14 -10.93 5.03
N GLY A 43 3.81 -10.93 5.19
CA GLY A 43 3.10 -11.71 6.20
C GLY A 43 3.13 -11.05 7.58
N GLU A 44 2.18 -11.48 8.42
CA GLU A 44 1.86 -10.88 9.73
C GLU A 44 3.08 -10.63 10.62
N ARG A 45 3.99 -11.60 10.74
CA ARG A 45 5.15 -11.50 11.63
C ARG A 45 6.09 -10.34 11.27
N ILE A 46 6.30 -10.10 9.96
CA ILE A 46 7.17 -9.01 9.50
C ILE A 46 6.38 -7.69 9.52
N ALA A 47 5.11 -7.72 9.11
CA ALA A 47 4.25 -6.53 9.17
C ALA A 47 4.20 -5.91 10.57
N GLN A 48 4.10 -6.75 11.62
CA GLN A 48 4.06 -6.29 13.01
C GLN A 48 5.32 -5.58 13.50
N VAL A 49 6.47 -5.79 12.85
CA VAL A 49 7.75 -5.24 13.29
C VAL A 49 8.36 -4.29 12.26
N THR A 50 7.59 -3.88 11.25
CA THR A 50 8.05 -3.00 10.17
C THR A 50 7.04 -1.89 9.87
N ASP A 51 7.54 -0.75 9.38
CA ASP A 51 6.73 0.32 8.83
C ASP A 51 7.37 0.87 7.55
N VAL A 52 6.58 1.04 6.49
CA VAL A 52 7.05 1.56 5.19
C VAL A 52 6.95 3.08 5.23
N VAL A 53 8.08 3.75 5.41
CA VAL A 53 8.09 5.18 5.80
C VAL A 53 8.44 6.14 4.68
N ASP A 54 9.10 5.69 3.61
CA ASP A 54 9.51 6.56 2.51
C ASP A 54 9.67 5.74 1.22
N GLU A 55 9.43 6.40 0.10
CA GLU A 55 9.76 5.90 -1.22
C GLU A 55 10.39 7.04 -2.01
N ARG A 56 11.56 6.78 -2.61
CA ARG A 56 12.27 7.73 -3.47
C ARG A 56 12.94 7.00 -4.61
N GLU A 57 12.57 7.36 -5.84
CA GLU A 57 13.22 6.89 -7.07
C GLU A 57 13.33 5.35 -7.15
N GLY A 58 12.30 4.64 -6.69
CA GLY A 58 12.24 3.18 -6.67
C GLY A 58 12.95 2.54 -5.48
N VAL A 59 13.42 3.32 -4.51
CA VAL A 59 13.96 2.84 -3.24
C VAL A 59 12.95 3.04 -2.14
N VAL A 60 12.47 1.94 -1.56
CA VAL A 60 11.59 1.97 -0.39
C VAL A 60 12.41 1.87 0.88
N THR A 61 12.18 2.79 1.81
CA THR A 61 12.75 2.74 3.17
C THR A 61 11.74 2.16 4.13
N VAL A 62 12.17 1.15 4.88
CA VAL A 62 11.35 0.45 5.87
C VAL A 62 12.02 0.59 7.23
N GLU A 63 11.27 1.10 8.20
CA GLU A 63 11.67 1.06 9.60
C GLU A 63 11.34 -0.29 10.20
N CYS A 64 12.18 -0.77 11.11
CA CYS A 64 11.97 -2.03 11.80
C CYS A 64 12.42 -1.98 13.27
N VAL A 65 11.91 -2.92 14.05
CA VAL A 65 12.21 -3.01 15.49
C VAL A 65 13.58 -3.65 15.73
N GLY A 66 14.58 -2.82 15.99
CA GLY A 66 15.90 -3.25 16.46
C GLY A 66 16.80 -3.89 15.40
N ALA A 67 18.08 -4.07 15.76
CA ALA A 67 19.13 -4.46 14.81
C ALA A 67 19.01 -5.92 14.31
N ALA A 68 18.47 -6.83 15.11
CA ALA A 68 18.30 -8.23 14.71
C ALA A 68 17.33 -8.36 13.53
N TRP A 69 16.18 -7.68 13.60
CA TRP A 69 15.21 -7.63 12.50
C TRP A 69 15.79 -6.93 11.28
N ALA A 70 16.51 -5.82 11.45
CA ALA A 70 17.16 -5.14 10.33
C ALA A 70 18.09 -6.09 9.55
N GLN A 71 18.93 -6.85 10.26
CA GLN A 71 19.83 -7.82 9.63
C GLN A 71 19.08 -8.96 8.91
N GLU A 72 18.05 -9.53 9.53
CA GLU A 72 17.24 -10.59 8.92
C GLU A 72 16.53 -10.09 7.64
N LEU A 73 15.94 -8.90 7.71
CA LEU A 73 15.20 -8.30 6.61
C LEU A 73 16.11 -7.87 5.47
N GLU A 74 17.32 -7.40 5.74
CA GLU A 74 18.30 -7.05 4.71
C GLU A 74 18.63 -8.27 3.82
N MET A 75 18.74 -9.46 4.42
CA MET A 75 18.93 -10.72 3.67
C MET A 75 17.70 -11.10 2.83
N MET A 76 16.51 -10.69 3.26
CA MET A 76 15.24 -10.95 2.57
C MET A 76 14.88 -9.86 1.55
N ALA A 77 15.55 -8.71 1.57
CA ALA A 77 15.20 -7.52 0.80
C ALA A 77 15.00 -7.79 -0.71
N PRO A 78 15.90 -8.51 -1.41
CA PRO A 78 15.72 -8.78 -2.83
C PRO A 78 14.46 -9.61 -3.14
N ARG A 79 14.12 -10.55 -2.24
CA ARG A 79 12.93 -11.41 -2.37
C ARG A 79 11.65 -10.63 -2.12
N ILE A 80 11.65 -9.75 -1.12
CA ILE A 80 10.49 -8.88 -0.82
C ILE A 80 10.27 -7.90 -1.99
N ALA A 81 11.33 -7.28 -2.50
CA ALA A 81 11.26 -6.37 -3.64
C ALA A 81 10.71 -7.07 -4.90
N ALA A 82 11.17 -8.30 -5.17
CA ALA A 82 10.65 -9.10 -6.28
C ALA A 82 9.14 -9.36 -6.16
N ARG A 83 8.67 -9.76 -4.97
CA ARG A 83 7.23 -9.99 -4.72
C ARG A 83 6.39 -8.73 -4.82
N LEU A 84 6.91 -7.60 -4.36
CA LEU A 84 6.23 -6.31 -4.53
C LEU A 84 6.11 -5.96 -6.01
N ARG A 85 7.16 -6.17 -6.82
CA ARG A 85 7.09 -5.95 -8.28
C ARG A 85 6.13 -6.91 -8.99
N GLU A 86 6.08 -8.18 -8.57
CA GLU A 86 5.10 -9.15 -9.08
C GLU A 86 3.65 -8.68 -8.87
N ARG A 87 3.39 -7.97 -7.76
CA ARG A 87 2.06 -7.45 -7.43
C ARG A 87 1.74 -6.07 -7.99
N LEU A 88 2.72 -5.17 -7.97
CA LEU A 88 2.54 -3.74 -8.26
C LEU A 88 3.01 -3.33 -9.65
N GLY A 89 3.70 -4.20 -10.39
CA GLY A 89 4.23 -3.88 -11.70
C GLY A 89 5.24 -2.73 -11.64
N SER A 90 4.99 -1.67 -12.41
CA SER A 90 5.86 -0.49 -12.49
C SER A 90 5.94 0.33 -11.20
N GLU A 91 4.94 0.20 -10.32
CA GLU A 91 4.91 0.89 -9.02
C GLU A 91 5.68 0.13 -7.94
N GLY A 92 6.20 -1.06 -8.24
CA GLY A 92 7.00 -1.84 -7.30
C GLY A 92 8.44 -1.30 -7.17
N PRO A 93 9.04 -1.34 -5.96
CA PRO A 93 10.38 -0.82 -5.74
C PRO A 93 11.45 -1.63 -6.48
N ALA A 94 12.52 -0.98 -6.88
CA ALA A 94 13.76 -1.61 -7.32
C ALA A 94 14.56 -2.18 -6.15
N GLU A 95 14.62 -1.42 -5.04
CA GLU A 95 15.42 -1.71 -3.85
C GLU A 95 14.59 -1.44 -2.58
N ILE A 96 14.87 -2.19 -1.52
CA ILE A 96 14.32 -1.95 -0.18
C ILE A 96 15.49 -1.80 0.77
N ARG A 97 15.45 -0.75 1.61
CA ARG A 97 16.43 -0.52 2.66
C ARG A 97 15.76 -0.58 4.01
N PHE A 98 16.37 -1.30 4.94
CA PHE A 98 15.88 -1.35 6.31
C PHE A 98 16.69 -0.43 7.22
N ARG A 99 16.01 0.26 8.11
CA ARG A 99 16.63 0.99 9.21
C ARG A 99 15.92 0.71 10.52
N THR A 100 16.62 0.85 11.64
CA THR A 100 15.96 0.80 12.93
C THR A 100 15.18 2.09 13.15
N ALA A 101 13.95 2.00 13.67
CA ALA A 101 13.22 3.18 14.13
C ALA A 101 14.11 3.96 15.12
N ARG A 102 14.11 5.29 15.04
CA ARG A 102 14.77 6.12 16.05
C ARG A 102 13.87 6.17 17.28
N ASP A 103 14.41 5.84 18.44
CA ASP A 103 13.80 6.14 19.74
C ASP A 103 13.60 7.66 19.92
#